data_AF-A0A945FC96-F1
#
_entry.id   AF-A0A945FC96-F1
#
_cell.length_a   1.000
_cell.length_b   1.000
_cell.length_c   1.000
_cell.angle_alpha   90.00
_cell.angle_beta   90.00
_cell.angle_gamma   90.00
#
_symmetry.space_group_name_H-M   'P 1'
#
loop_
_entity.id
_entity.type
_entity.pdbx_description
1 polymer ?
#
loop_
_entity_poly.entity_id
_entity_poly.type
_entity_poly.pdbx_seq_one_letter_code
_entity_poly.pdbx_strand_id
1 'polypeptide(L)'
;MSKQTPLTDTQLNMLEIYDALMFEFEPDLVSDMIPELDYIHQGESKQERKERLQRYAEAFEMFFAAFEDMAKGWESNSLNIKQEIVKEFAQEVGLKEEDLLTSIEKEIDDSTDK
;
A
#
# COMPACT_ATOMS: atom_id res chain seq x y z
N MET A 1 -5.07 -1.19 33.57
CA MET A 1 -4.07 -0.46 32.78
C MET A 1 -4.48 -0.53 31.33
N SER A 2 -4.96 0.58 30.77
CA SER A 2 -5.39 0.64 29.36
C SER A 2 -4.15 0.66 28.48
N LYS A 3 -4.00 -0.33 27.61
CA LYS A 3 -2.95 -0.32 26.58
C LYS A 3 -3.40 0.67 25.52
N GLN A 4 -2.78 1.85 25.50
CA GLN A 4 -2.90 2.76 24.37
C GLN A 4 -2.28 2.06 23.16
N THR A 5 -3.11 1.70 22.19
CA THR A 5 -2.67 1.28 20.87
C THR A 5 -2.00 2.50 20.21
N PRO A 6 -0.74 2.42 19.75
CA PRO A 6 -0.15 3.52 19.00
C PRO A 6 -0.89 3.67 17.67
N LEU A 7 -1.34 4.88 17.38
CA LEU A 7 -1.88 5.28 16.08
C LEU A 7 -0.77 5.10 15.04
N THR A 8 -0.84 4.05 14.22
CA THR A 8 -0.05 3.92 13.00
C THR A 8 -0.90 4.37 11.82
N ASP A 9 -1.26 5.66 11.80
CA ASP A 9 -1.88 6.28 10.63
C ASP A 9 -0.81 7.06 9.86
N THR A 10 -0.05 6.33 9.04
CA THR A 10 0.59 6.93 7.87
C THR A 10 -0.11 6.37 6.63
N GLN A 11 -1.41 6.62 6.53
CA GLN A 11 -2.12 6.44 5.26
C GLN A 11 -1.66 7.58 4.36
N LEU A 12 -0.63 7.34 3.55
CA LEU A 12 -0.30 8.23 2.44
C LEU A 12 -1.54 8.34 1.57
N ASN A 13 -2.04 9.56 1.41
CA ASN A 13 -3.20 9.78 0.57
C ASN A 13 -2.76 9.81 -0.91
N MET A 14 -3.72 9.63 -1.81
CA MET A 14 -3.43 9.55 -3.25
C MET A 14 -2.76 10.82 -3.82
N LEU A 15 -2.99 11.98 -3.18
CA LEU A 15 -2.37 13.24 -3.59
C LEU A 15 -0.88 13.27 -3.24
N GLU A 16 -0.52 12.83 -2.03
CA GLU A 16 0.89 12.76 -1.62
C GLU A 16 1.70 11.78 -2.48
N ILE A 17 1.08 10.68 -2.88
CA ILE A 17 1.68 9.71 -3.82
C ILE A 17 1.83 10.32 -5.21
N TYR A 18 0.79 11.02 -5.68
CA TYR A 18 0.85 11.75 -6.94
C TYR A 18 1.99 12.76 -6.93
N ASP A 19 2.05 13.63 -5.92
CA ASP A 19 3.06 14.68 -5.82
C ASP A 19 4.47 14.09 -5.68
N ALA A 20 4.65 13.03 -4.89
CA ALA A 20 5.94 12.38 -4.73
C ALA A 20 6.46 11.78 -6.04
N LEU A 21 5.60 11.12 -6.81
CA LEU A 21 5.99 10.54 -8.11
C LEU A 21 6.17 11.64 -9.16
N MET A 22 5.27 12.63 -9.21
CA MET A 22 5.31 13.67 -10.21
C MET A 22 6.49 14.64 -10.00
N PHE A 23 6.89 14.90 -8.75
CA PHE A 23 8.04 15.76 -8.44
C PHE A 23 9.35 15.27 -9.11
N GLU A 24 9.54 13.96 -9.22
CA GLU A 24 10.71 13.36 -9.86
C GLU A 24 10.69 13.50 -11.39
N PHE A 25 9.51 13.59 -12.01
CA PHE A 25 9.36 13.62 -13.46
C PHE A 25 9.15 15.04 -14.01
N GLU A 26 8.26 15.80 -13.39
CA GLU A 26 7.94 17.17 -13.76
C GLU A 26 7.41 17.95 -12.53
N PRO A 27 8.27 18.71 -11.83
CA PRO A 27 7.89 19.44 -10.63
C PRO A 27 6.90 20.57 -10.88
N ASP A 28 6.72 21.02 -12.13
CA ASP A 28 5.65 21.95 -12.50
C ASP A 28 4.24 21.35 -12.29
N LEU A 29 4.13 20.03 -12.37
CA LEU A 29 2.84 19.31 -12.32
C LEU A 29 2.46 18.81 -10.93
N VAL A 30 3.23 19.14 -9.89
CA VAL A 30 2.82 18.87 -8.51
C VAL A 30 1.68 19.80 -8.10
N SER A 31 0.84 19.32 -7.19
CA SER A 31 -0.42 19.97 -6.81
C SER A 31 -0.25 21.43 -6.36
N ASP A 32 0.83 21.73 -5.63
CA ASP A 32 1.16 23.09 -5.16
C ASP A 32 1.56 24.05 -6.29
N MET A 33 2.10 23.53 -7.40
CA MET A 33 2.59 24.34 -8.52
C MET A 33 1.54 24.57 -9.60
N ILE A 34 0.58 23.65 -9.75
CA ILE A 34 -0.50 23.73 -10.75
C ILE A 34 -1.21 25.10 -10.77
N PRO A 35 -1.60 25.70 -9.62
CA PRO A 35 -2.26 27.01 -9.61
C PRO A 35 -1.40 28.14 -10.18
N GLU A 36 -0.09 28.02 -10.11
CA GLU A 36 0.87 29.05 -10.51
C GLU A 36 1.30 28.93 -11.99
N LEU A 37 0.93 27.85 -12.68
CA LEU A 37 1.39 27.59 -14.06
C LEU A 37 1.00 28.68 -15.06
N ASP A 38 -0.18 29.27 -14.91
CA ASP A 38 -0.63 30.37 -15.78
C ASP A 38 0.26 31.61 -15.62
N TYR A 39 0.75 31.85 -14.41
CA TYR A 39 1.68 32.93 -14.12
C TYR A 39 3.10 32.60 -14.58
N ILE A 40 3.59 31.39 -14.28
CA ILE A 40 4.94 30.92 -14.65
C ILE A 40 5.14 30.94 -16.16
N HIS A 41 4.13 30.50 -16.92
CA HIS A 41 4.19 30.41 -18.38
C HIS A 41 3.56 31.61 -19.08
N GLN A 42 3.39 32.73 -18.36
CA GLN A 42 2.82 33.95 -18.93
C GLN A 42 3.72 34.49 -20.05
N GLY A 43 3.12 34.67 -21.24
CA GLY A 43 3.84 35.21 -22.39
C GLY A 43 4.62 34.17 -23.20
N GLU A 44 4.45 32.87 -22.92
CA GLU A 44 5.04 31.80 -23.73
C GLU A 44 4.62 31.92 -25.21
N SER A 45 5.58 31.71 -26.10
CA SER A 45 5.31 31.57 -27.52
C SER A 45 4.61 30.24 -27.81
N LYS A 46 4.02 30.12 -29.01
CA LYS A 46 3.38 28.86 -29.44
C LYS A 46 4.34 27.68 -29.46
N GLN A 47 5.62 27.92 -29.75
CA GLN A 47 6.63 26.86 -29.82
C GLN A 47 7.03 26.40 -28.42
N GLU A 48 7.29 27.33 -27.50
CA GLU A 48 7.59 27.02 -26.09
C GLU A 48 6.43 26.27 -25.43
N ARG A 49 5.19 26.71 -25.67
CA ARG A 49 4.00 26.00 -25.21
C ARG A 49 3.95 24.56 -25.72
N LYS A 50 4.26 24.35 -27.01
CA LYS A 50 4.25 23.01 -27.60
C LYS A 50 5.29 22.11 -26.94
N GLU A 51 6.50 22.63 -26.74
CA GLU A 51 7.59 21.90 -26.09
C GLU A 51 7.26 21.57 -24.63
N ARG A 52 6.65 22.51 -23.90
CA ARG A 52 6.17 22.29 -22.53
C ARG A 52 5.10 21.20 -22.47
N LEU A 53 4.09 21.27 -23.32
CA LEU A 53 3.04 20.26 -23.36
C LEU A 53 3.57 18.87 -23.76
N GLN A 54 4.60 18.81 -24.60
CA GLN A 54 5.28 17.56 -24.92
C GLN A 54 5.98 16.97 -23.70
N ARG A 55 6.73 17.76 -22.93
CA ARG A 55 7.34 17.32 -21.66
C ARG A 55 6.30 16.83 -20.66
N TYR A 56 5.19 17.56 -20.53
CA TYR A 56 4.11 17.16 -19.62
C TYR A 56 3.48 15.82 -20.03
N ALA A 57 3.32 15.58 -21.34
CA ALA A 57 2.82 14.29 -21.83
C ALA A 57 3.78 13.15 -21.44
N GLU A 58 5.07 13.34 -21.65
CA GLU A 58 6.11 12.36 -21.27
C GLU A 58 6.13 12.11 -19.75
N ALA A 59 5.99 13.16 -18.94
CA ALA A 59 5.92 13.04 -17.48
C ALA A 59 4.71 12.23 -17.01
N PHE A 60 3.54 12.40 -17.64
CA PHE A 60 2.37 11.58 -17.32
C PHE A 60 2.56 10.11 -17.72
N GLU A 61 3.22 9.82 -18.83
CA GLU A 61 3.54 8.43 -19.22
C GLU A 61 4.45 7.77 -18.18
N MET A 62 5.48 8.48 -17.71
CA MET A 62 6.37 8.01 -16.65
C MET A 62 5.64 7.82 -15.33
N PHE A 63 4.77 8.76 -14.96
CA PHE A 63 3.92 8.67 -13.78
C PHE A 63 3.05 7.42 -13.81
N PHE A 64 2.33 7.16 -14.90
CA PHE A 64 1.45 5.99 -15.00
C PHE A 64 2.24 4.69 -14.91
N ALA A 65 3.40 4.60 -15.55
CA ALA A 65 4.25 3.42 -15.47
C ALA A 65 4.75 3.16 -14.04
N ALA A 66 5.20 4.20 -13.34
CA ALA A 66 5.67 4.09 -11.95
C ALA A 66 4.53 3.75 -10.98
N PHE A 67 3.36 4.37 -11.17
CA PHE A 67 2.18 4.11 -10.37
C PHE A 67 1.68 2.67 -10.55
N GLU A 68 1.66 2.16 -11.78
CA GLU A 68 1.27 0.78 -12.08
C GLU A 68 2.20 -0.23 -11.41
N ASP A 69 3.53 0.00 -11.46
CA ASP A 69 4.52 -0.84 -10.80
C ASP A 69 4.33 -0.86 -9.27
N MET A 70 4.15 0.32 -8.67
CA MET A 70 3.87 0.45 -7.25
C MET A 70 2.57 -0.28 -6.86
N ALA A 71 1.49 -0.12 -7.64
CA ALA A 71 0.21 -0.76 -7.38
C ALA A 71 0.29 -2.29 -7.42
N LYS A 72 1.06 -2.86 -8.37
CA LYS A 72 1.35 -4.30 -8.42
C LYS A 72 2.09 -4.78 -7.16
N GLY A 73 3.04 -3.98 -6.67
CA GLY A 73 3.75 -4.25 -5.41
C GLY A 73 2.80 -4.33 -4.21
N TRP A 74 1.84 -3.42 -4.13
CA TRP A 74 0.82 -3.44 -3.07
C TRP A 74 -0.12 -4.65 -3.15
N GLU A 75 -0.57 -5.00 -4.35
CA GLU A 75 -1.41 -6.19 -4.54
C GLU A 75 -0.69 -7.45 -4.08
N SER A 76 0.56 -7.64 -4.50
CA SER A 76 1.39 -8.78 -4.09
C SER A 76 1.60 -8.82 -2.58
N ASN A 77 1.93 -7.69 -1.96
CA ASN A 77 2.10 -7.62 -0.52
C ASN A 77 0.80 -7.95 0.24
N SER A 78 -0.34 -7.47 -0.25
CA SER A 78 -1.65 -7.76 0.35
C SER A 78 -1.99 -9.26 0.31
N LEU A 79 -1.60 -9.96 -0.77
CA LEU A 79 -1.79 -11.40 -0.91
C LEU A 79 -0.89 -12.17 0.05
N ASN A 80 0.38 -11.78 0.16
CA ASN A 80 1.32 -12.40 1.09
C ASN A 80 0.85 -12.27 2.54
N ILE A 81 0.44 -11.08 2.97
CA ILE A 81 -0.08 -10.84 4.32
C ILE A 81 -1.32 -11.72 4.59
N LYS A 82 -2.26 -11.82 3.64
CA LYS A 82 -3.43 -12.71 3.78
C LYS A 82 -3.02 -14.17 3.94
N GLN A 83 -2.03 -14.63 3.17
CA GLN A 83 -1.53 -16.00 3.27
C GLN A 83 -0.85 -16.26 4.62
N GLU A 84 -0.05 -15.32 5.12
CA GLU A 84 0.59 -15.42 6.43
C GLU A 84 -0.44 -15.47 7.55
N ILE A 85 -1.45 -14.59 7.52
CA ILE A 85 -2.55 -14.61 8.49
C ILE A 85 -3.27 -15.97 8.45
N VAL A 86 -3.65 -16.46 7.27
CA VAL A 86 -4.33 -17.76 7.14
C VAL A 86 -3.46 -18.90 7.68
N LYS A 87 -2.15 -18.86 7.42
CA LYS A 87 -1.21 -19.87 7.91
C LYS A 87 -1.07 -19.84 9.43
N GLU A 88 -0.97 -18.66 10.02
CA GLU A 88 -0.91 -18.47 11.48
C GLU A 88 -2.18 -18.99 12.15
N PHE A 89 -3.36 -18.64 11.62
CA PHE A 89 -4.64 -19.18 12.10
C PHE A 89 -4.73 -20.70 11.97
N ALA A 90 -4.29 -21.27 10.84
CA ALA A 90 -4.31 -22.71 10.65
C ALA A 90 -3.39 -23.44 11.64
N GLN A 91 -2.22 -22.86 11.96
CA GLN A 91 -1.33 -23.40 12.99
C GLN A 91 -1.94 -23.31 14.38
N GLU A 92 -2.55 -22.18 14.74
CA GLU A 92 -3.20 -22.00 16.04
C GLU A 92 -4.39 -22.96 16.23
N VAL A 93 -5.18 -23.18 15.17
CA VAL A 93 -6.29 -24.15 15.19
C VAL A 93 -5.76 -25.57 15.34
N GLY A 94 -4.73 -25.96 14.58
CA GLY A 94 -4.13 -27.29 14.70
C GLY A 94 -3.58 -27.59 16.09
N LEU A 95 -2.89 -26.63 16.72
CA LEU A 95 -2.41 -26.77 18.10
C LEU A 95 -3.57 -26.93 19.10
N LYS A 96 -4.67 -26.17 18.93
CA LYS A 96 -5.86 -26.31 19.78
C LYS A 96 -6.56 -27.64 19.60
N GLU A 97 -6.61 -28.19 18.38
CA GLU A 97 -7.18 -29.52 18.13
C GLU A 97 -6.33 -30.62 18.78
N GLU A 98 -5.00 -30.54 18.71
CA GLU A 98 -4.08 -31.49 19.35
C GLU A 98 -4.19 -31.47 20.88
N ASP A 99 -4.27 -30.29 21.48
CA ASP A 99 -4.50 -30.12 22.93
C ASP A 99 -5.86 -30.69 23.36
N LEU A 100 -6.90 -30.51 22.55
CA LEU A 100 -8.24 -31.02 22.83
C LEU A 100 -8.27 -32.56 22.76
N LEU A 101 -7.66 -33.14 21.73
CA LEU A 101 -7.59 -34.60 21.57
C LEU A 101 -6.81 -35.25 22.70
N THR A 102 -5.66 -34.67 23.10
CA THR A 102 -4.87 -35.14 24.24
C THR A 102 -5.67 -35.08 25.54
N SER A 103 -6.47 -34.03 25.73
CA SER A 103 -7.33 -33.88 26.91
C SER A 103 -8.44 -34.96 26.95
N ILE A 104 -9.03 -35.27 25.80
CA ILE A 104 -10.05 -36.32 25.67
C ILE A 104 -9.45 -37.71 25.90
N GLU A 105 -8.28 -38.01 25.34
CA GLU A 105 -7.59 -39.29 25.55
C GLU A 105 -7.31 -39.54 27.04
N LYS A 106 -6.85 -38.51 27.74
CA LYS A 106 -6.61 -38.58 29.19
C LYS A 106 -7.90 -38.85 30.00
N GLU A 107 -9.01 -38.21 29.65
CA GLU A 107 -10.30 -38.46 30.32
C GLU A 107 -10.83 -39.89 30.08
N ILE A 108 -10.57 -40.45 28.89
CA ILE A 108 -10.95 -41.83 28.55
C ILE A 108 -10.10 -42.81 29.37
N ASP A 109 -8.78 -42.64 29.39
CA ASP A 109 -7.86 -43.51 30.14
C ASP A 109 -8.19 -43.51 31.65
N ASP A 110 -8.40 -42.33 32.24
CA ASP A 110 -8.79 -42.16 33.66
C ASP A 110 -10.16 -42.81 33.99
N SER A 111 -11.01 -43.01 32.97
CA SER A 111 -12.34 -43.63 33.12
C SER A 111 -12.30 -45.16 32.97
N THR A 112 -11.30 -45.71 32.29
CA THR A 112 -11.12 -47.17 32.10
C THR A 112 -10.33 -47.86 33.21
N ASP A 113 -9.64 -47.12 34.08
CA ASP A 113 -8.90 -47.64 35.23
C ASP A 113 -9.73 -47.74 36.54
N LYS A 114 -11.07 -47.62 36.45
CA LYS A 114 -12.03 -47.85 37.55
C LYS A 114 -12.89 -49.09 37.33
#